data_AF-A0A367LHF0-F1
#
_entry.id   AF-A0A367LHF0-F1
#
_cell.length_a   1.000
_cell.length_b   1.000
_cell.length_c   1.000
_cell.angle_alpha   90.00
_cell.angle_beta   90.00
_cell.angle_gamma   90.00
#
_symmetry.space_group_name_H-M   'P 1'
#
loop_
_entity.id
_entity.type
_entity.pdbx_description
1 polymer ?
#
loop_
_entity_poly.entity_id
_entity_poly.type
_entity_poly.pdbx_seq_one_letter_code
_entity_poly.pdbx_strand_id
1 'polypeptide(L)'
;MNIALEARSRLFFNLALRRPQAFVRASSTDAAPLSERQRRKAKHGEEVWVFACRKTRQVVFSFERKLSRHHVNKQLPFVGKKSKPENMRKDLWSPFLRITVPEGLGHVGRAIFKQLREFKHLHEVSWDGDLIFKTPSEYTEEERRRMKQYPRGPKPQRPRKQRAASINDMVGNVVADLATILAGTPKGGAMTITQLKMTPDRHANAIGKAQLNLRQVENKVKARLHKKAKELVHEEDELGGLTTDSETTAEKTVTAYAKLIHDAKLAIPEEAIFQLCPVTVSWVDEQNKEYAEKWSSNVTHEALELNLCRDVERLSHGPEIKDEASVEAEIKAEAAS
;
A
#
# COMPACT_ATOMS: atom_id res chain seq x y z
N MET A 1 -5.52 16.11 -69.43
CA MET A 1 -6.06 15.06 -68.55
C MET A 1 -4.94 14.45 -67.69
N ASN A 2 -4.41 15.17 -66.70
CA ASN A 2 -3.40 14.61 -65.77
C ASN A 2 -3.15 15.49 -64.53
N ILE A 3 -4.21 15.95 -63.86
CA ILE A 3 -4.08 16.76 -62.61
C ILE A 3 -5.03 16.29 -61.48
N ALA A 4 -5.95 15.33 -61.75
CA ALA A 4 -6.97 14.92 -60.77
C ALA A 4 -6.58 13.71 -59.88
N LEU A 5 -5.43 13.07 -60.11
CA LEU A 5 -5.01 11.85 -59.39
C LEU A 5 -4.04 12.11 -58.23
N GLU A 6 -3.46 13.31 -58.13
CA GLU A 6 -2.45 13.64 -57.10
C GLU A 6 -3.05 14.22 -55.81
N ALA A 7 -4.32 14.64 -55.82
CA ALA A 7 -4.98 15.25 -54.67
C ALA A 7 -5.60 14.23 -53.68
N ARG A 8 -5.75 12.95 -54.07
CA ARG A 8 -6.38 11.91 -53.23
C ARG A 8 -5.41 11.12 -52.35
N SER A 9 -4.09 11.16 -52.62
CA SER A 9 -3.08 10.45 -51.81
C SER A 9 -2.61 11.23 -50.57
N ARG A 10 -2.85 12.55 -50.52
CA ARG A 10 -2.38 13.42 -49.42
C ARG A 10 -3.34 13.54 -48.22
N LEU A 11 -4.57 13.02 -48.32
CA LEU A 11 -5.55 13.04 -47.21
C LEU A 11 -5.56 11.77 -46.35
N PHE A 12 -4.87 10.70 -46.75
CA PHE A 12 -4.82 9.45 -45.97
C PHE A 12 -3.52 9.21 -45.19
N PHE A 13 -2.48 10.03 -45.40
CA PHE A 13 -1.19 9.84 -44.73
C PHE A 13 -1.09 10.47 -43.32
N ASN A 14 -2.07 11.28 -42.90
CA ASN A 14 -2.04 11.94 -41.59
C ASN A 14 -2.73 11.15 -40.44
N LEU A 15 -3.27 9.95 -40.70
CA LEU A 15 -3.90 9.13 -39.65
C LEU A 15 -3.07 7.92 -39.19
N ALA A 16 -1.91 7.65 -39.80
CA ALA A 16 -1.21 6.36 -39.66
C ALA A 16 0.22 6.44 -39.08
N LEU A 17 0.57 7.51 -38.35
CA LEU A 17 1.80 7.56 -37.53
C LEU A 17 1.58 8.14 -36.13
N ARG A 18 0.37 8.02 -35.57
CA ARG A 18 0.27 7.93 -34.11
C ARG A 18 0.64 6.51 -33.72
N ARG A 19 1.93 6.30 -33.43
CA ARG A 19 2.41 5.16 -32.63
C ARG A 19 1.39 4.86 -31.53
N PRO A 20 1.06 3.61 -31.21
CA PRO A 20 0.36 3.31 -29.98
C PRO A 20 1.32 3.56 -28.80
N GLN A 21 1.58 4.83 -28.47
CA GLN A 21 1.94 5.26 -27.12
C GLN A 21 0.69 5.19 -26.24
N ALA A 22 0.03 4.04 -26.23
CA ALA A 22 -1.19 3.80 -25.48
C ALA A 22 -0.95 2.72 -24.42
N PHE A 23 0.20 2.77 -23.75
CA PHE A 23 0.35 2.17 -22.42
C PHE A 23 1.48 2.80 -21.58
N VAL A 24 1.70 4.10 -21.75
CA VAL A 24 2.25 4.92 -20.67
C VAL A 24 1.17 5.95 -20.44
N ARG A 25 0.57 5.95 -19.24
CA ARG A 25 -0.30 7.06 -18.83
C ARG A 25 0.51 8.34 -19.06
N ALA A 26 0.17 9.10 -20.09
CA ALA A 26 0.32 10.54 -20.01
C ALA A 26 -0.39 10.91 -18.70
N SER A 27 0.37 11.37 -17.72
CA SER A 27 -0.18 12.07 -16.56
C SER A 27 -1.04 13.19 -17.14
N SER A 28 -2.36 12.97 -17.22
CA SER A 28 -3.28 13.96 -17.74
C SER A 28 -3.18 15.19 -16.84
N THR A 29 -2.49 16.21 -17.31
CA THR A 29 -2.33 17.50 -16.64
C THR A 29 -3.65 18.28 -16.56
N ASP A 30 -4.71 17.78 -17.19
CA ASP A 30 -6.02 18.46 -17.30
C ASP A 30 -7.07 17.96 -16.28
N ALA A 31 -6.69 17.05 -15.37
CA ALA A 31 -7.58 16.67 -14.28
C ALA A 31 -7.60 17.77 -13.21
N ALA A 32 -8.78 18.33 -12.93
CA ALA A 32 -8.98 19.28 -11.85
C ALA A 32 -8.26 18.80 -10.56
N PRO A 33 -7.53 19.68 -9.85
CA PRO A 33 -6.75 19.27 -8.70
C PRO A 33 -7.66 18.60 -7.66
N LEU A 34 -7.35 17.34 -7.33
CA LEU A 34 -8.08 16.60 -6.31
C LEU A 34 -8.15 17.42 -5.02
N SER A 35 -9.33 17.46 -4.39
CA SER A 35 -9.50 18.07 -3.08
C SER A 35 -8.55 17.43 -2.05
N GLU A 36 -8.18 18.17 -1.01
CA GLU A 36 -7.26 17.67 0.02
C GLU A 36 -7.74 16.35 0.64
N ARG A 37 -9.05 16.22 0.89
CA ARG A 37 -9.66 14.98 1.38
C ARG A 37 -9.48 13.81 0.42
N GLN A 38 -9.61 14.05 -0.89
CA GLN A 38 -9.39 13.03 -1.91
C GLN A 38 -7.90 12.64 -2.00
N ARG A 39 -6.98 13.61 -1.89
CA ARG A 39 -5.54 13.34 -1.83
C ARG A 39 -5.17 12.50 -0.61
N ARG A 40 -5.68 12.86 0.57
CA ARG A 40 -5.48 12.09 1.82
C ARG A 40 -6.03 10.67 1.70
N LYS A 41 -7.21 10.49 1.09
CA LYS A 41 -7.77 9.16 0.81
C LYS A 41 -6.92 8.36 -0.17
N ALA A 42 -6.37 9.00 -1.20
CA ALA A 42 -5.51 8.34 -2.18
C ALA A 42 -4.18 7.86 -1.56
N LYS A 43 -3.57 8.70 -0.70
CA LYS A 43 -2.32 8.39 0.01
C LYS A 43 -2.50 7.54 1.27
N HIS A 44 -3.74 7.21 1.63
CA HIS A 44 -4.01 6.52 2.88
C HIS A 44 -3.45 5.10 2.88
N GLY A 45 -2.58 4.81 3.86
CA GLY A 45 -1.92 3.52 3.99
C GLY A 45 -0.65 3.36 3.15
N GLU A 46 -0.18 4.41 2.47
CA GLU A 46 1.16 4.41 1.86
C GLU A 46 2.25 4.53 2.94
N GLU A 47 1.94 5.24 4.03
CA GLU A 47 2.79 5.32 5.22
C GLU A 47 2.09 4.69 6.43
N VAL A 48 2.86 3.92 7.19
CA VAL A 48 2.47 3.42 8.52
C VAL A 48 3.51 3.85 9.53
N TRP A 49 3.07 4.59 10.54
CA TRP A 49 3.89 5.10 11.62
C TRP A 49 3.73 4.24 12.86
N VAL A 50 4.85 3.92 13.50
CA VAL A 50 4.90 3.15 14.73
C VAL A 50 5.54 4.01 15.80
N PHE A 51 4.88 4.13 16.94
CA PHE A 51 5.34 4.92 18.07
C PHE A 51 5.60 4.00 19.26
N ALA A 52 6.69 4.24 19.97
CA ALA A 52 7.02 3.52 21.18
C ALA A 52 7.06 4.47 22.38
N CYS A 53 6.57 3.99 23.52
CA CYS A 53 6.76 4.66 24.79
C CYS A 53 8.18 4.38 25.30
N ARG A 54 9.00 5.41 25.48
CA ARG A 54 10.41 5.29 25.91
C ARG A 54 10.57 4.56 27.25
N LYS A 55 9.59 4.71 28.15
CA LYS A 55 9.66 4.14 29.50
C LYS A 55 9.11 2.71 29.59
N THR A 56 7.96 2.47 28.98
CA THR A 56 7.23 1.19 29.13
C THR A 56 7.39 0.27 27.93
N ARG A 57 8.04 0.73 26.85
CA ARG A 57 8.24 0.00 25.59
C ARG A 57 6.93 -0.52 24.96
N GLN A 58 5.82 0.12 25.32
CA GLN A 58 4.52 -0.09 24.68
C GLN A 58 4.55 0.53 23.28
N VAL A 59 3.93 -0.16 22.33
CA VAL A 59 3.90 0.26 20.93
C VAL A 59 2.48 0.63 20.50
N VAL A 60 2.34 1.69 19.70
CA VAL A 60 1.07 2.14 19.13
C VAL A 60 1.28 2.44 17.65
N PHE A 61 0.33 2.02 16.82
CA PHE A 61 0.36 2.19 15.37
C PHE A 61 -0.52 3.37 14.93
N SER A 62 -0.13 4.08 13.88
CA SER A 62 -0.97 5.08 13.22
C SER A 62 -0.67 5.15 11.71
N PHE A 63 -1.63 5.64 10.93
CA PHE A 63 -1.36 6.07 9.55
C PHE A 63 -0.89 7.53 9.49
N GLU A 64 -1.01 8.25 10.60
CA GLU A 64 -0.63 9.66 10.69
C GLU A 64 0.73 9.80 11.34
N ARG A 65 1.50 10.79 10.87
CA ARG A 65 2.76 11.20 11.50
C ARG A 65 2.58 11.70 12.92
N LYS A 66 1.38 12.14 13.30
CA LYS A 66 1.05 12.61 14.65
C LYS A 66 0.35 11.52 15.45
N LEU A 67 0.84 11.27 16.66
CA LEU A 67 0.16 10.40 17.61
C LEU A 67 -0.95 11.17 18.33
N SER A 68 -2.13 10.58 18.42
CA SER A 68 -3.28 11.15 19.12
C SER A 68 -3.63 10.30 20.35
N ARG A 69 -4.26 10.94 21.35
CA ARG A 69 -4.73 10.23 22.57
C ARG A 69 -5.68 9.08 22.24
N HIS A 70 -6.48 9.24 21.18
CA HIS A 70 -7.41 8.22 20.72
C HIS A 70 -6.68 6.95 20.27
N HIS A 71 -5.56 7.08 19.54
CA HIS A 71 -4.75 5.95 19.10
C HIS A 71 -4.21 5.14 20.30
N VAL A 72 -3.66 5.83 21.29
CA VAL A 72 -3.11 5.21 22.51
C VAL A 72 -4.20 4.49 23.30
N ASN A 73 -5.33 5.17 23.55
CA ASN A 73 -6.41 4.60 24.36
C ASN A 73 -7.09 3.40 23.71
N LYS A 74 -7.18 3.36 22.38
CA LYS A 74 -7.82 2.26 21.65
C LYS A 74 -6.92 1.03 21.50
N GLN A 75 -5.60 1.21 21.58
CA GLN A 75 -4.63 0.13 21.30
C GLN A 75 -3.99 -0.45 22.56
N LEU A 76 -3.97 0.27 23.68
CA LEU A 76 -3.41 -0.24 24.93
C LEU A 76 -4.47 -1.00 25.75
N PRO A 77 -4.28 -2.30 25.99
CA PRO A 77 -5.14 -3.08 26.87
C PRO A 77 -4.89 -2.71 28.33
N PHE A 78 -5.85 -3.06 29.18
CA PHE A 78 -5.68 -2.99 30.63
C PHE A 78 -5.01 -4.27 31.13
N VAL A 79 -3.72 -4.17 31.48
CA VAL A 79 -2.93 -5.29 32.02
C VAL A 79 -2.82 -5.22 33.54
N GLY A 80 -3.02 -4.04 34.13
CA GLY A 80 -3.07 -3.83 35.57
C GLY A 80 -3.09 -2.36 35.99
N LYS A 81 -3.06 -2.11 37.30
CA LYS A 81 -3.02 -0.75 37.85
C LYS A 81 -1.81 0.01 37.30
N LYS A 82 -2.04 1.21 36.74
CA LYS A 82 -1.02 2.06 36.10
C LYS A 82 -0.37 1.47 34.83
N SER A 83 -0.96 0.43 34.20
CA SER A 83 -0.46 -0.08 32.92
C SER A 83 -0.86 0.79 31.73
N LYS A 84 -2.01 1.47 31.84
CA LYS A 84 -2.53 2.39 30.84
C LYS A 84 -2.38 3.83 31.35
N PRO A 85 -1.76 4.74 30.58
CA PRO A 85 -1.66 6.14 30.99
C PRO A 85 -3.04 6.79 30.98
N GLU A 86 -3.35 7.56 32.03
CA GLU A 86 -4.60 8.33 32.13
C GLU A 86 -4.64 9.47 31.10
N ASN A 87 -3.50 10.17 30.97
CA ASN A 87 -3.27 11.20 29.98
C ASN A 87 -2.05 10.87 29.10
N MET A 88 -2.15 11.15 27.80
CA MET A 88 -1.07 10.91 26.84
C MET A 88 -0.02 12.00 26.97
N ARG A 89 1.07 11.66 27.64
CA ARG A 89 2.26 12.51 27.81
C ARG A 89 3.15 12.48 26.57
N LYS A 90 3.20 13.58 25.81
CA LYS A 90 3.88 13.67 24.50
C LYS A 90 5.39 13.36 24.59
N ASP A 91 6.03 13.70 25.70
CA ASP A 91 7.45 13.47 25.99
C ASP A 91 7.84 11.99 26.06
N LEU A 92 6.91 11.14 26.49
CA LEU A 92 7.17 9.70 26.64
C LEU A 92 7.03 8.92 25.33
N TRP A 93 6.30 9.47 24.36
CA TRP A 93 6.03 8.80 23.09
C TRP A 93 6.90 9.39 22.00
N SER A 94 7.69 8.55 21.35
CA SER A 94 8.45 8.94 20.17
C SER A 94 8.15 8.00 19.00
N PRO A 95 8.25 8.50 17.76
CA PRO A 95 8.35 7.62 16.60
C PRO A 95 9.43 6.57 16.85
N PHE A 96 9.16 5.35 16.41
CA PHE A 96 10.04 4.20 16.55
C PHE A 96 10.53 3.75 15.18
N LEU A 97 9.57 3.56 14.26
CA LEU A 97 9.85 3.29 12.86
C LEU A 97 8.72 3.83 11.98
N ARG A 98 9.01 3.97 10.69
CA ARG A 98 8.07 4.30 9.63
C ARG A 98 8.17 3.25 8.53
N ILE A 99 7.04 2.74 8.08
CA ILE A 99 6.95 1.81 6.96
C ILE A 99 6.40 2.60 5.78
N THR A 100 7.14 2.60 4.67
CA THR A 100 6.78 3.28 3.43
C THR A 100 6.55 2.26 2.35
N VAL A 101 5.36 2.31 1.76
CA VAL A 101 4.93 1.47 0.65
C VAL A 101 4.92 2.34 -0.63
N PRO A 102 5.21 1.77 -1.81
CA PRO A 102 5.20 2.55 -3.05
C PRO A 102 3.85 3.21 -3.34
N GLU A 103 3.89 4.33 -4.04
CA GLU A 103 2.70 5.12 -4.36
C GLU A 103 1.62 4.28 -5.07
N GLY A 104 0.36 4.47 -4.67
CA GLY A 104 -0.78 3.74 -5.22
C GLY A 104 -0.98 2.32 -4.63
N LEU A 105 -0.08 1.85 -3.78
CA LEU A 105 -0.16 0.55 -3.09
C LEU A 105 -0.61 0.67 -1.62
N GLY A 106 -1.26 1.76 -1.21
CA GLY A 106 -1.71 1.95 0.17
C GLY A 106 -2.69 0.90 0.74
N HIS A 107 -3.23 0.01 -0.10
CA HIS A 107 -3.95 -1.18 0.41
C HIS A 107 -3.00 -2.20 1.09
N VAL A 108 -1.76 -2.33 0.60
CA VAL A 108 -0.73 -3.18 1.21
C VAL A 108 -0.43 -2.66 2.61
N GLY A 109 -0.15 -1.36 2.76
CA GLY A 109 0.13 -0.78 4.08
C GLY A 109 -1.05 -0.85 5.04
N ARG A 110 -2.30 -0.77 4.55
CA ARG A 110 -3.48 -1.05 5.39
C ARG A 110 -3.54 -2.50 5.86
N ALA A 111 -3.16 -3.45 5.01
CA ALA A 111 -3.08 -4.86 5.39
C ALA A 111 -1.96 -5.11 6.40
N ILE A 112 -0.77 -4.54 6.19
CA ILE A 112 0.34 -4.56 7.16
C ILE A 112 -0.14 -4.02 8.50
N PHE A 113 -0.76 -2.83 8.51
CA PHE A 113 -1.28 -2.21 9.72
C PHE A 113 -2.30 -3.09 10.44
N LYS A 114 -3.21 -3.72 9.69
CA LYS A 114 -4.19 -4.66 10.25
C LYS A 114 -3.49 -5.84 10.92
N GLN A 115 -2.57 -6.50 10.22
CA GLN A 115 -1.84 -7.67 10.72
C GLN A 115 -0.97 -7.32 11.94
N LEU A 116 -0.25 -6.20 11.93
CA LEU A 116 0.52 -5.74 13.08
C LEU A 116 -0.36 -5.55 14.32
N ARG A 117 -1.57 -5.01 14.16
CA ARG A 117 -2.52 -4.86 15.26
C ARG A 117 -3.07 -6.19 15.75
N GLU A 118 -3.31 -7.14 14.85
CA GLU A 118 -3.77 -8.48 15.19
C GLU A 118 -2.67 -9.25 15.95
N PHE A 119 -1.43 -9.27 15.46
CA PHE A 119 -0.31 -9.90 16.14
C PHE A 119 -0.02 -9.26 17.50
N LYS A 120 0.01 -7.92 17.58
CA LYS A 120 0.15 -7.23 18.87
C LYS A 120 -0.94 -7.65 19.85
N HIS A 121 -2.20 -7.74 19.40
CA HIS A 121 -3.29 -8.17 20.27
C HIS A 121 -3.12 -9.61 20.76
N LEU A 122 -2.64 -10.52 19.89
CA LEU A 122 -2.30 -11.89 20.27
C LEU A 122 -1.17 -11.92 21.30
N HIS A 123 -0.08 -11.16 21.10
CA HIS A 123 1.02 -11.07 22.07
C HIS A 123 0.57 -10.57 23.46
N GLU A 124 -0.47 -9.74 23.49
CA GLU A 124 -1.01 -9.20 24.75
C GLU A 124 -2.00 -10.15 25.46
N VAL A 125 -2.71 -10.99 24.70
CA VAL A 125 -3.81 -11.82 25.23
C VAL A 125 -3.46 -13.30 25.31
N SER A 126 -2.84 -13.87 24.28
CA SER A 126 -2.50 -15.29 24.17
C SER A 126 -1.00 -15.48 24.39
N TRP A 127 -0.59 -15.44 25.66
CA TRP A 127 0.78 -15.64 26.06
C TRP A 127 1.04 -17.06 26.55
N ASP A 128 2.27 -17.53 26.34
CA ASP A 128 2.73 -18.82 26.85
C ASP A 128 2.95 -18.81 28.37
N GLY A 129 3.03 -20.02 28.95
CA GLY A 129 3.30 -20.20 30.38
C GLY A 129 4.59 -19.50 30.86
N ASP A 130 5.50 -19.19 29.95
CA ASP A 130 6.74 -18.45 30.21
C ASP A 130 6.50 -17.03 30.72
N LEU A 131 5.34 -16.42 30.50
CA LEU A 131 4.96 -15.14 31.10
C LEU A 131 4.41 -15.29 32.53
N ILE A 132 3.89 -16.47 32.88
CA ILE A 132 3.44 -16.78 34.24
C ILE A 132 4.62 -17.16 35.12
N PHE A 133 5.47 -18.06 34.63
CA PHE A 133 6.54 -18.68 35.39
C PHE A 133 7.87 -17.98 35.11
N LYS A 134 8.77 -17.96 36.09
CA LYS A 134 10.13 -17.49 35.85
C LYS A 134 10.87 -18.50 34.97
N THR A 135 11.74 -18.01 34.10
CA THR A 135 12.69 -18.88 33.40
C THR A 135 13.80 -19.31 34.36
N PRO A 136 14.50 -20.44 34.13
CA PRO A 136 15.57 -20.89 35.02
C PRO A 136 16.70 -19.86 35.24
N SER A 137 16.93 -18.98 34.26
CA SER A 137 17.89 -17.88 34.36
C SER A 137 17.46 -16.81 35.37
N GLU A 138 16.15 -16.55 35.50
CA GLU A 138 15.57 -15.57 36.42
C GLU A 138 15.36 -16.09 37.85
N TYR A 139 15.62 -17.38 38.10
CA TYR A 139 15.48 -17.94 39.43
C TYR A 139 16.49 -17.31 40.38
N THR A 140 15.99 -16.91 41.55
CA THR A 140 16.83 -16.58 42.70
C THR A 140 17.58 -17.82 43.18
N GLU A 141 18.69 -17.65 43.90
CA GLU A 141 19.48 -18.78 44.40
C GLU A 141 18.67 -19.75 45.28
N GLU A 142 17.73 -19.21 46.05
CA GLU A 142 16.80 -20.00 46.88
C GLU A 142 15.83 -20.81 46.02
N GLU A 143 15.26 -20.21 44.97
CA GLU A 143 14.40 -20.91 44.01
C GLU A 143 15.17 -22.00 43.26
N ARG A 144 16.44 -21.73 42.89
CA ARG A 144 17.32 -22.73 42.27
C ARG A 144 17.60 -23.89 43.22
N ARG A 145 17.89 -23.62 44.49
CA ARG A 145 18.07 -24.65 45.54
C ARG A 145 16.80 -25.48 45.72
N ARG A 146 15.63 -24.83 45.81
CA ARG A 146 14.33 -25.51 45.93
C ARG A 146 14.04 -26.40 44.73
N MET A 147 14.29 -25.92 43.51
CA MET A 147 14.08 -26.69 42.28
C MET A 147 15.08 -27.86 42.15
N LYS A 148 16.30 -27.72 42.68
CA LYS A 148 17.28 -28.82 42.75
C LYS A 148 16.84 -29.90 43.75
N GLN A 149 16.27 -29.50 44.89
CA GLN A 149 15.77 -30.42 45.91
C GLN A 149 14.47 -31.11 45.49
N TYR A 150 13.57 -30.39 44.82
CA TYR A 150 12.26 -30.89 44.39
C TYR A 150 12.00 -30.54 42.91
N PRO A 151 12.56 -31.32 41.96
CA PRO A 151 12.47 -31.00 40.53
C PRO A 151 11.04 -31.09 39.96
N ARG A 152 10.16 -31.88 40.58
CA ARG A 152 8.72 -31.96 40.24
C ARG A 152 7.84 -30.98 41.03
N GLY A 153 8.45 -30.08 41.82
CA GLY A 153 7.73 -29.10 42.61
C GLY A 153 7.08 -27.99 41.77
N PRO A 154 6.21 -27.16 42.37
CA PRO A 154 5.59 -26.04 41.68
C PRO A 154 6.64 -25.04 41.22
N LYS A 155 6.57 -24.62 39.95
CA LYS A 155 7.49 -23.65 39.35
C LYS A 155 7.31 -22.26 40.01
N PRO A 156 8.40 -21.53 40.27
CA PRO A 156 8.33 -20.14 40.73
C PRO A 156 7.55 -19.26 39.75
N GLN A 157 6.59 -18.48 40.26
CA GLN A 157 5.77 -17.59 39.45
C GLN A 157 6.34 -16.16 39.44
N ARG A 158 6.20 -15.48 38.30
CA ARG A 158 6.49 -14.04 38.21
C ARG A 158 5.40 -13.22 38.92
N PRO A 159 5.76 -12.18 39.69
CA PRO A 159 4.80 -11.29 40.30
C PRO A 159 4.02 -10.52 39.23
N ARG A 160 2.75 -10.20 39.52
CA ARG A 160 1.83 -9.53 38.58
C ARG A 160 2.42 -8.25 37.96
N LYS A 161 3.19 -7.48 38.74
CA LYS A 161 3.85 -6.25 38.27
C LYS A 161 4.92 -6.51 37.21
N GLN A 162 5.76 -7.54 37.40
CA GLN A 162 6.78 -7.90 36.41
C GLN A 162 6.14 -8.52 35.17
N ARG A 163 5.09 -9.34 35.35
CA ARG A 163 4.30 -9.86 34.23
C ARG A 163 3.70 -8.73 33.38
N ALA A 164 3.08 -7.75 34.03
CA ALA A 164 2.51 -6.60 33.33
C ALA A 164 3.58 -5.77 32.61
N ALA A 165 4.78 -5.63 33.19
CA ALA A 165 5.90 -4.96 32.52
C ALA A 165 6.36 -5.74 31.27
N SER A 166 6.47 -7.07 31.37
CA SER A 166 6.86 -7.93 30.24
C SER A 166 5.81 -7.93 29.12
N ILE A 167 4.52 -7.93 29.46
CA ILE A 167 3.42 -7.83 28.46
C ILE A 167 3.40 -6.45 27.78
N ASN A 168 3.86 -5.41 28.47
CA ASN A 168 3.90 -4.06 27.90
C ASN A 168 5.11 -3.84 26.97
N ASP A 169 6.19 -4.59 27.14
CA ASP A 169 7.37 -4.50 26.27
C ASP A 169 7.12 -5.23 24.95
N MET A 170 6.56 -4.49 23.99
CA MET A 170 6.15 -5.02 22.69
C MET A 170 7.11 -4.67 21.56
N VAL A 171 8.17 -3.90 21.84
CA VAL A 171 9.09 -3.40 20.80
C VAL A 171 9.73 -4.54 20.02
N GLY A 172 10.29 -5.54 20.71
CA GLY A 172 10.94 -6.68 20.06
C GLY A 172 9.95 -7.52 19.25
N ASN A 173 8.81 -7.85 19.85
CA ASN A 173 7.75 -8.64 19.21
C ASN A 173 7.24 -7.96 17.93
N VAL A 174 6.97 -6.65 17.97
CA VAL A 174 6.48 -5.91 16.81
C VAL A 174 7.49 -5.91 15.66
N VAL A 175 8.80 -5.83 15.95
CA VAL A 175 9.81 -5.90 14.89
C VAL A 175 9.88 -7.30 14.27
N ALA A 176 9.82 -8.35 15.10
CA ALA A 176 9.78 -9.73 14.61
C ALA A 176 8.51 -10.03 13.80
N ASP A 177 7.36 -9.54 14.25
CA ASP A 177 6.08 -9.65 13.52
C ASP A 177 6.15 -8.90 12.19
N LEU A 178 6.74 -7.70 12.18
CA LEU A 178 6.91 -6.91 10.97
C LEU A 178 7.75 -7.65 9.93
N ALA A 179 8.89 -8.22 10.32
CA ALA A 179 9.72 -9.03 9.42
C ALA A 179 8.93 -10.22 8.85
N THR A 180 8.15 -10.89 9.70
CA THR A 180 7.30 -12.02 9.30
C THR A 180 6.21 -11.60 8.31
N ILE A 181 5.54 -10.47 8.55
CA ILE A 181 4.53 -9.93 7.64
C ILE A 181 5.14 -9.58 6.29
N LEU A 182 6.29 -8.90 6.29
CA LEU A 182 6.92 -8.40 5.06
C LEU A 182 7.54 -9.50 4.20
N ALA A 183 7.92 -10.63 4.82
CA ALA A 183 8.30 -11.85 4.12
C ALA A 183 7.13 -12.49 3.35
N GLY A 184 5.88 -12.11 3.70
CA GLY A 184 4.68 -12.61 3.07
C GLY A 184 4.33 -14.03 3.48
N THR A 185 3.16 -14.50 3.03
CA THR A 185 2.73 -15.89 3.23
C THR A 185 2.90 -16.68 1.94
N PRO A 186 3.24 -17.99 2.01
CA PRO A 186 3.42 -18.84 0.83
C PRO A 186 2.12 -19.01 0.03
N LYS A 187 0.95 -18.70 0.61
CA LYS A 187 -0.36 -18.79 -0.05
C LYS A 187 -0.78 -17.51 -0.79
N GLY A 188 0.10 -16.52 -0.94
CA GLY A 188 -0.21 -15.26 -1.65
C GLY A 188 -1.00 -14.29 -0.78
N GLY A 189 -0.31 -13.64 0.16
CA GLY A 189 -0.91 -12.66 1.07
C GLY A 189 -1.07 -11.26 0.48
N ALA A 190 -1.53 -10.31 1.30
CA ALA A 190 -1.72 -8.91 0.91
C ALA A 190 -0.42 -8.17 0.52
N MET A 191 0.75 -8.80 0.74
CA MET A 191 2.06 -8.33 0.31
C MET A 191 2.39 -8.65 -1.15
N THR A 192 1.61 -9.53 -1.79
CA THR A 192 1.87 -9.97 -3.16
C THR A 192 1.34 -8.95 -4.15
N ILE A 193 2.23 -8.46 -5.01
CA ILE A 193 1.92 -7.57 -6.14
C ILE A 193 2.25 -8.27 -7.44
N THR A 194 1.65 -7.80 -8.54
CA THR A 194 1.99 -8.29 -9.87
C THR A 194 3.21 -7.53 -10.43
N GLN A 195 3.80 -8.04 -11.50
CA GLN A 195 4.87 -7.38 -12.26
C GLN A 195 4.55 -5.91 -12.63
N LEU A 196 3.27 -5.56 -12.78
CA LEU A 196 2.82 -4.21 -13.09
C LEU A 196 2.62 -3.31 -11.84
N LYS A 197 3.17 -3.70 -10.68
CA LYS A 197 3.06 -2.96 -9.40
C LYS A 197 1.61 -2.63 -9.04
N MET A 198 0.71 -3.60 -9.23
CA MET A 198 -0.70 -3.48 -8.88
C MET A 198 -1.19 -4.73 -8.17
N THR A 199 -2.41 -4.65 -7.60
CA THR A 199 -3.01 -5.83 -6.96
C THR A 199 -3.33 -6.91 -7.99
N PRO A 200 -3.33 -8.19 -7.58
CA PRO A 200 -3.81 -9.28 -8.41
C PRO A 200 -5.19 -8.98 -9.03
N ASP A 201 -6.14 -8.51 -8.22
CA ASP A 201 -7.49 -8.18 -8.69
C ASP A 201 -7.51 -7.03 -9.70
N ARG A 202 -6.70 -5.99 -9.49
CA ARG A 202 -6.60 -4.88 -10.45
C ARG A 202 -5.93 -5.33 -11.73
N HIS A 203 -4.95 -6.23 -11.64
CA HIS A 203 -4.28 -6.80 -12.79
C HIS A 203 -5.26 -7.65 -13.62
N ALA A 204 -6.02 -8.54 -12.97
CA ALA A 204 -7.05 -9.34 -13.64
C ALA A 204 -8.10 -8.46 -14.32
N ASN A 205 -8.57 -7.41 -13.64
CA ASN A 205 -9.51 -6.44 -14.22
C ASN A 205 -8.89 -5.66 -15.39
N ALA A 206 -7.60 -5.31 -15.31
CA ALA A 206 -6.89 -4.63 -16.39
C ALA A 206 -6.71 -5.54 -17.61
N ILE A 207 -6.36 -6.81 -17.40
CA ILE A 207 -6.30 -7.84 -18.45
C ILE A 207 -7.67 -8.00 -19.09
N GLY A 208 -8.74 -8.17 -18.31
CA GLY A 208 -10.10 -8.29 -18.83
C GLY A 208 -10.54 -7.07 -19.64
N LYS A 209 -10.20 -5.85 -19.19
CA LYS A 209 -10.46 -4.61 -19.94
C LYS A 209 -9.66 -4.54 -21.25
N ALA A 210 -8.38 -4.93 -21.23
CA ALA A 210 -7.54 -5.00 -22.41
C ALA A 210 -8.11 -6.00 -23.44
N GLN A 211 -8.53 -7.18 -23.00
CA GLN A 211 -9.16 -8.20 -23.85
C GLN A 211 -10.48 -7.70 -24.47
N LEU A 212 -11.32 -7.01 -23.69
CA LEU A 212 -12.56 -6.40 -24.20
C LEU A 212 -12.28 -5.33 -25.26
N ASN A 213 -11.31 -4.44 -25.01
CA ASN A 213 -10.91 -3.43 -25.98
C ASN A 213 -10.37 -4.08 -27.26
N LEU A 214 -9.59 -5.15 -27.14
CA LEU A 214 -9.06 -5.88 -28.29
C LEU A 214 -10.19 -6.50 -29.12
N ARG A 215 -11.19 -7.13 -28.47
CA ARG A 215 -12.41 -7.64 -29.14
C ARG A 215 -13.19 -6.53 -29.85
N GLN A 216 -13.31 -5.35 -29.25
CA GLN A 216 -13.98 -4.21 -29.89
C GLN A 216 -13.22 -3.73 -31.13
N VAL A 217 -11.89 -3.70 -31.07
CA VAL A 217 -11.05 -3.37 -32.23
C VAL A 217 -11.19 -4.43 -33.32
N GLU A 218 -11.11 -5.72 -32.97
CA GLU A 218 -11.35 -6.83 -33.90
C GLU A 218 -12.70 -6.70 -34.61
N ASN A 219 -13.77 -6.44 -33.86
CA ASN A 219 -15.10 -6.27 -34.43
C ASN A 219 -15.19 -5.05 -35.36
N LYS A 220 -14.56 -3.92 -34.99
CA LYS A 220 -14.50 -2.73 -35.86
C LYS A 220 -13.71 -2.99 -37.14
N VAL A 221 -12.59 -3.71 -37.06
CA VAL A 221 -11.79 -4.10 -38.23
C VAL A 221 -12.60 -5.03 -39.13
N LYS A 222 -13.23 -6.08 -38.58
CA LYS A 222 -14.11 -6.99 -39.33
C LYS A 222 -15.25 -6.25 -40.02
N ALA A 223 -15.91 -5.31 -39.33
CA ALA A 223 -16.98 -4.51 -39.92
C ALA A 223 -16.49 -3.63 -41.08
N ARG A 224 -15.29 -3.02 -40.95
CA ARG A 224 -14.68 -2.23 -42.03
C ARG A 224 -14.29 -3.10 -43.22
N LEU A 225 -13.73 -4.29 -42.98
CA LEU A 225 -13.38 -5.24 -44.02
C LEU A 225 -14.63 -5.75 -44.74
N HIS A 226 -15.71 -6.09 -44.01
CA HIS A 226 -16.99 -6.47 -44.62
C HIS A 226 -17.59 -5.36 -45.47
N LYS A 227 -17.56 -4.11 -44.99
CA LYS A 227 -18.03 -2.95 -45.76
C LYS A 227 -17.22 -2.78 -47.05
N LYS A 228 -15.89 -2.83 -46.95
CA LYS A 228 -14.99 -2.69 -48.11
C LYS A 228 -15.16 -3.84 -49.11
N ALA A 229 -15.33 -5.08 -48.63
CA ALA A 229 -15.60 -6.23 -49.50
C ALA A 229 -16.94 -6.07 -50.25
N LYS A 230 -17.99 -5.55 -49.57
CA LYS A 230 -19.27 -5.26 -50.21
C LYS A 230 -19.17 -4.15 -51.26
N GLU A 231 -18.38 -3.11 -51.00
CA GLU A 231 -18.08 -2.04 -51.97
C GLU A 231 -17.36 -2.60 -53.20
N LEU A 232 -16.34 -3.45 -53.00
CA LEU A 232 -15.60 -4.08 -54.10
C LEU A 232 -16.48 -5.00 -54.96
N VAL A 233 -17.35 -5.83 -54.35
CA VAL A 233 -18.30 -6.68 -55.11
C VAL A 233 -19.24 -5.82 -55.95
N HIS A 234 -19.70 -4.69 -55.42
CA HIS A 234 -20.56 -3.77 -56.17
C HIS A 234 -19.80 -3.09 -57.33
N GLU A 235 -18.53 -2.71 -57.13
CA GLU A 235 -17.66 -2.17 -58.19
C GLU A 235 -17.34 -3.21 -59.27
N GLU A 236 -17.14 -4.48 -58.91
CA GLU A 236 -16.91 -5.59 -59.85
C GLU A 236 -18.13 -5.87 -60.74
N ASP A 237 -19.34 -5.85 -60.16
CA ASP A 237 -20.61 -5.95 -60.90
C ASP A 237 -20.80 -4.80 -61.90
N GLU A 238 -20.27 -3.60 -61.60
CA GLU A 238 -20.35 -2.43 -62.48
C GLU A 238 -19.25 -2.38 -63.57
N LEU A 239 -18.07 -2.96 -63.32
CA LEU A 239 -16.88 -2.81 -64.19
C LEU A 239 -16.48 -4.06 -64.99
N GLY A 240 -17.21 -5.18 -64.89
CA GLY A 240 -17.00 -6.32 -65.80
C GLY A 240 -15.62 -6.97 -65.67
N GLY A 241 -15.12 -7.10 -64.44
CA GLY A 241 -14.04 -8.00 -64.03
C GLY A 241 -12.71 -7.87 -64.78
N LEU A 242 -11.81 -6.99 -64.30
CA LEU A 242 -10.35 -7.22 -64.35
C LEU A 242 -9.59 -6.10 -63.60
N THR A 243 -9.26 -6.28 -62.32
CA THR A 243 -8.14 -5.52 -61.71
C THR A 243 -7.39 -6.37 -60.68
N THR A 244 -6.30 -7.01 -61.09
CA THR A 244 -5.38 -7.76 -60.19
C THR A 244 -4.69 -6.87 -59.16
N ASP A 245 -4.60 -5.57 -59.41
CA ASP A 245 -3.92 -4.61 -58.55
C ASP A 245 -4.74 -4.21 -57.31
N SER A 246 -6.08 -4.32 -57.38
CA SER A 246 -6.97 -4.02 -56.25
C SER A 246 -6.94 -5.15 -55.21
N GLU A 247 -6.85 -6.40 -55.66
CA GLU A 247 -6.72 -7.60 -54.81
C GLU A 247 -5.43 -7.55 -53.97
N THR A 248 -4.28 -7.26 -54.59
CA THR A 248 -2.99 -7.26 -53.88
C THR A 248 -2.88 -6.16 -52.83
N THR A 249 -3.56 -5.02 -53.00
CA THR A 249 -3.60 -3.95 -52.00
C THR A 249 -4.53 -4.29 -50.83
N ALA A 250 -5.65 -4.96 -51.08
CA ALA A 250 -6.55 -5.45 -50.04
C ALA A 250 -5.87 -6.49 -49.14
N GLU A 251 -5.19 -7.48 -49.72
CA GLU A 251 -4.47 -8.53 -48.98
C GLU A 251 -3.38 -7.97 -48.05
N LYS A 252 -2.61 -6.97 -48.52
CA LYS A 252 -1.59 -6.30 -47.72
C LYS A 252 -2.20 -5.60 -46.50
N THR A 253 -3.36 -4.96 -46.65
CA THR A 253 -4.04 -4.30 -45.53
C THR A 253 -4.58 -5.28 -44.50
N VAL A 254 -5.20 -6.38 -44.94
CA VAL A 254 -5.71 -7.45 -44.04
C VAL A 254 -4.56 -8.06 -43.25
N THR A 255 -3.46 -8.39 -43.92
CA THR A 255 -2.25 -8.95 -43.30
C THR A 255 -1.65 -8.00 -42.26
N ALA A 256 -1.61 -6.69 -42.56
CA ALA A 256 -1.14 -5.68 -41.61
C ALA A 256 -2.03 -5.58 -40.37
N TYR A 257 -3.36 -5.59 -40.52
CA TYR A 257 -4.29 -5.58 -39.39
C TYR A 257 -4.22 -6.88 -38.56
N ALA A 258 -4.09 -8.04 -39.22
CA ALA A 258 -3.93 -9.33 -38.55
C ALA A 258 -2.66 -9.36 -37.69
N LYS A 259 -1.54 -8.84 -38.23
CA LYS A 259 -0.29 -8.72 -37.48
C LYS A 259 -0.43 -7.81 -36.25
N LEU A 260 -1.07 -6.65 -36.40
CA LEU A 260 -1.32 -5.74 -35.27
C LEU A 260 -2.16 -6.38 -34.16
N ILE A 261 -3.20 -7.14 -34.52
CA ILE A 261 -4.04 -7.86 -33.55
C ILE A 261 -3.24 -8.97 -32.86
N HIS A 262 -2.42 -9.70 -33.61
CA HIS A 262 -1.56 -10.75 -33.09
C HIS A 262 -0.52 -10.20 -32.10
N ASP A 263 0.19 -9.14 -32.47
CA ASP A 263 1.18 -8.48 -31.62
C ASP A 263 0.53 -7.91 -30.34
N ALA A 264 -0.70 -7.38 -30.45
CA ALA A 264 -1.47 -6.91 -29.30
C ALA A 264 -1.93 -8.05 -28.36
N LYS A 265 -2.20 -9.26 -28.89
CA LYS A 265 -2.51 -10.44 -28.07
C LYS A 265 -1.27 -10.93 -27.32
N LEU A 266 -0.12 -11.01 -27.99
CA LEU A 266 1.14 -11.39 -27.36
C LEU A 266 1.59 -10.40 -26.27
N ALA A 267 1.24 -9.13 -26.40
CA ALA A 267 1.56 -8.11 -25.40
C ALA A 267 0.71 -8.22 -24.11
N ILE A 268 -0.40 -8.97 -24.12
CA ILE A 268 -1.22 -9.19 -22.92
C ILE A 268 -0.70 -10.46 -22.24
N PRO A 269 -0.05 -10.37 -21.07
CA PRO A 269 0.41 -11.55 -20.35
C PRO A 269 -0.79 -12.41 -19.93
N GLU A 270 -0.75 -13.71 -20.26
CA GLU A 270 -1.82 -14.66 -19.91
C GLU A 270 -1.89 -14.92 -18.41
N GLU A 271 -0.74 -14.98 -17.75
CA GLU A 271 -0.64 -15.19 -16.30
C GLU A 271 0.12 -14.05 -15.60
N ALA A 272 -0.36 -13.69 -14.42
CA ALA A 272 0.26 -12.67 -13.60
C ALA A 272 1.47 -13.24 -12.86
N ILE A 273 2.68 -12.76 -13.19
CA ILE A 273 3.86 -13.04 -12.37
C ILE A 273 3.70 -12.29 -11.04
N PHE A 274 3.75 -13.03 -9.94
CA PHE A 274 3.63 -12.54 -8.58
C PHE A 274 5.00 -12.30 -7.95
N GLN A 275 5.14 -11.17 -7.27
CA GLN A 275 6.32 -10.82 -6.51
C GLN A 275 5.93 -10.12 -5.20
N LEU A 276 6.83 -10.10 -4.22
CA LEU A 276 6.60 -9.35 -2.99
C LEU A 276 6.69 -7.85 -3.24
N CYS A 277 5.83 -7.09 -2.59
CA CYS A 277 5.86 -5.64 -2.63
C CYS A 277 7.18 -5.12 -2.05
N PRO A 278 7.95 -4.27 -2.76
CA PRO A 278 9.10 -3.62 -2.17
C PRO A 278 8.63 -2.64 -1.10
N VAL A 279 9.22 -2.71 0.08
CA VAL A 279 8.84 -1.87 1.23
C VAL A 279 10.08 -1.28 1.86
N THR A 280 10.00 -0.02 2.26
CA THR A 280 11.08 0.68 2.96
C THR A 280 10.72 0.87 4.42
N VAL A 281 11.56 0.36 5.32
CA VAL A 281 11.42 0.57 6.77
C VAL A 281 12.47 1.58 7.22
N SER A 282 12.02 2.76 7.61
CA SER A 282 12.87 3.81 8.17
C SER A 282 12.90 3.71 9.69
N TRP A 283 14.08 3.61 10.28
CA TRP A 283 14.30 3.38 11.72
C TRP A 283 14.79 4.62 12.44
N VAL A 284 14.28 4.90 13.64
CA VAL A 284 14.88 5.94 14.50
C VAL A 284 16.27 5.54 14.98
N ASP A 285 16.42 4.28 15.36
CA ASP A 285 17.69 3.69 15.75
C ASP A 285 17.83 2.36 15.02
N GLU A 286 18.93 2.24 14.27
CA GLU A 286 19.20 1.15 13.36
C GLU A 286 19.39 -0.19 14.09
N GLN A 287 19.83 -0.17 15.36
CA GLN A 287 19.98 -1.39 16.17
C GLN A 287 18.66 -2.13 16.36
N ASN A 288 17.52 -1.42 16.30
CA ASN A 288 16.22 -2.04 16.45
C ASN A 288 15.87 -3.02 15.33
N LYS A 289 16.55 -2.99 14.18
CA LYS A 289 16.34 -3.97 13.11
C LYS A 289 16.77 -5.38 13.52
N GLU A 290 17.65 -5.51 14.52
CA GLU A 290 18.22 -6.77 14.99
C GLU A 290 17.28 -7.57 15.88
N TYR A 291 16.14 -7.00 16.29
CA TYR A 291 15.08 -7.77 16.97
C TYR A 291 14.46 -8.85 16.07
N ALA A 292 14.58 -8.70 14.75
CA ALA A 292 14.21 -9.75 13.80
C ALA A 292 15.45 -10.54 13.39
N GLU A 293 15.38 -11.87 13.48
CA GLU A 293 16.50 -12.75 13.12
C GLU A 293 16.89 -12.64 11.64
N LYS A 294 15.89 -12.47 10.77
CA LYS A 294 16.06 -12.43 9.31
C LYS A 294 15.06 -11.47 8.69
N TRP A 295 15.48 -10.78 7.64
CA TRP A 295 14.65 -9.92 6.81
C TRP A 295 14.56 -10.48 5.39
N SER A 296 13.42 -10.28 4.75
CA SER A 296 13.20 -10.67 3.36
C SER A 296 13.85 -9.68 2.39
N SER A 297 14.21 -10.16 1.20
CA SER A 297 14.97 -9.37 0.20
C SER A 297 14.19 -8.19 -0.41
N ASN A 298 12.86 -8.15 -0.25
CA ASN A 298 12.01 -7.05 -0.70
C ASN A 298 12.01 -5.86 0.26
N VAL A 299 12.67 -5.95 1.42
CA VAL A 299 12.69 -4.88 2.42
C VAL A 299 13.98 -4.07 2.31
N THR A 300 13.84 -2.75 2.19
CA THR A 300 14.96 -1.82 2.31
C THR A 300 14.92 -1.12 3.67
N HIS A 301 16.08 -0.89 4.25
CA HIS A 301 16.22 -0.23 5.56
C HIS A 301 16.89 1.12 5.41
N GLU A 302 16.35 2.12 6.08
CA GLU A 302 16.86 3.50 6.04
C GLU A 302 16.85 4.10 7.45
N ALA A 303 17.65 5.14 7.67
CA ALA A 303 17.54 5.96 8.88
C ALA A 303 16.33 6.91 8.75
N LEU A 304 15.55 7.03 9.82
CA LEU A 304 14.43 7.96 9.88
C LEU A 304 14.95 9.36 10.22
N GLU A 305 14.74 10.30 9.31
CA GLU A 305 15.09 11.70 9.57
C GLU A 305 14.24 12.27 10.72
N LEU A 306 14.89 12.50 11.86
CA LEU A 306 14.26 13.00 13.08
C LEU A 306 13.67 14.42 12.94
N ASN A 307 14.07 15.18 11.92
CA ASN A 307 13.51 16.50 11.62
C ASN A 307 12.02 16.39 11.25
N LEU A 308 11.59 15.29 10.63
CA LEU A 308 10.17 14.99 10.38
C LEU A 308 9.39 14.71 11.68
N CYS A 309 10.08 14.41 12.78
CA CYS A 309 9.49 13.98 14.05
C CYS A 309 9.30 15.13 15.06
N ARG A 310 10.05 16.23 14.92
CA ARG A 310 9.96 17.43 15.82
C ARG A 310 8.68 18.26 15.62
N ASP A 311 8.00 18.09 14.49
CA ASP A 311 6.74 18.79 14.17
C ASP A 311 5.52 18.32 14.98
N VAL A 312 5.66 17.24 15.77
CA VAL A 312 4.60 16.79 16.68
C VAL A 312 4.35 17.83 17.79
N GLU A 313 5.36 18.60 18.17
CA GLU A 313 5.25 19.68 19.16
C GLU A 313 4.72 20.98 18.55
N ARG A 314 5.30 21.45 17.43
CA ARG A 314 4.98 22.78 16.84
C ARG A 314 3.62 22.87 16.16
N LEU A 315 3.19 21.84 15.43
CA LEU A 315 1.88 21.86 14.75
C LEU A 315 0.70 21.50 15.67
N SER A 316 0.91 21.52 16.99
CA SER A 316 -0.16 21.38 17.99
C SER A 316 -0.59 22.72 18.59
N HIS A 317 0.09 23.82 18.24
CA HIS A 317 -0.43 25.18 18.37
C HIS A 317 -1.17 25.53 17.08
N GLY A 318 -2.33 24.90 16.87
CA GLY A 318 -3.37 25.58 16.09
C GLY A 318 -3.87 26.76 16.93
N PRO A 319 -4.41 27.84 16.32
CA PRO A 319 -4.93 28.96 17.08
C PRO A 319 -5.90 28.41 18.12
N GLU A 320 -5.72 28.78 19.38
CA GLU A 320 -6.70 28.53 20.42
C GLU A 320 -8.03 29.04 19.88
N ILE A 321 -8.94 28.11 19.60
CA ILE A 321 -10.34 28.46 19.37
C ILE A 321 -10.79 28.93 20.75
N LYS A 322 -10.71 30.24 20.98
CA LYS A 322 -11.42 30.89 22.09
C LYS A 322 -12.86 30.44 21.96
N ASP A 323 -13.38 29.78 23.00
CA ASP A 323 -14.77 29.36 23.07
C ASP A 323 -15.66 30.54 22.69
N GLU A 324 -16.64 30.34 21.80
CA GLU A 324 -17.53 31.40 21.28
C GLU A 324 -18.25 32.18 22.41
N ALA A 325 -18.42 31.56 23.58
CA ALA A 325 -18.95 32.18 24.79
C ALA A 325 -18.03 33.28 25.39
N SER A 326 -16.73 33.22 25.16
CA SER A 326 -15.77 34.24 25.61
C SER A 326 -15.71 35.45 24.67
N VAL A 327 -15.97 35.24 23.38
CA VAL A 327 -16.01 36.32 22.38
C VAL A 327 -17.30 37.13 22.49
N GLU A 328 -18.45 36.50 22.77
CA GLU A 328 -19.70 37.23 23.07
C GLU A 328 -19.63 38.05 24.36
N ALA A 329 -18.83 37.62 25.35
CA ALA A 329 -18.62 38.36 26.58
C ALA A 329 -17.71 39.58 26.39
N GLU A 330 -16.65 39.46 25.57
CA GLU A 330 -15.80 40.61 25.20
C GLU A 330 -16.59 41.64 24.36
N ILE A 331 -17.42 41.21 23.41
CA ILE A 331 -18.23 42.12 22.57
C ILE A 331 -19.31 42.84 23.38
N LYS A 332 -19.91 42.20 24.39
CA LYS A 332 -20.91 42.85 25.28
C LYS A 332 -20.29 43.83 26.28
N ALA A 333 -19.04 43.62 26.68
CA ALA A 333 -18.33 44.55 27.56
C ALA A 333 -17.90 45.82 26.83
N GLU A 334 -17.53 45.72 25.55
CA GLU A 334 -17.11 46.85 24.72
C GLU A 334 -18.30 47.71 24.23
N ALA A 335 -19.51 47.15 24.16
CA ALA A 335 -20.73 47.91 23.81
C ALA A 335 -21.41 48.63 25.01
N ALA A 336 -20.90 48.41 26.23
CA ALA A 336 -21.41 49.00 27.47
C ALA A 336 -20.50 50.10 28.06
N SER A 337 -19.38 50.38 27.38
CA SER A 337 -18.52 51.56 27.61
C SER A 337 -18.72 52.58 26.51
#